data_AF-A0A9D5VVH0-F1
#
_entry.id   AF-A0A9D5VVH0-F1
#
_cell.length_a   1.000
_cell.length_b   1.000
_cell.length_c   1.000
_cell.angle_alpha   90.00
_cell.angle_beta   90.00
_cell.angle_gamma   90.00
#
_symmetry.space_group_name_H-M   'P 1'
#
loop_
_entity.id
_entity.type
_entity.pdbx_description
1 polymer ?
#
loop_
_entity_poly.entity_id
_entity_poly.type
_entity_poly.pdbx_seq_one_letter_code
_entity_poly.pdbx_strand_id
1 'polypeptide(L)'
;SGNGFTIKAPGAKLYRFDLLWTSGKDSAESIASTIGFTTGDISTTLPTSDNSRGSYITIDSSNSKIDFKELNELGKLSKELTATINEGIYTDPDDLASGIEEAMEKVSLNKIDYKVSYNRDTNRFTIEDNTTALKELHLLWKTGTNNSTNMASILGYDNTDDKEVTFPNSNEEADWGLFRTLINFRDYLEKNDVNGINRTLTRLDTQYAHLIGSISDIGQRETRMDVKNKIIQDLNISYTERRSNVEDANIVDAIADFKTRETAYQAALATSSKIVKMSLVDYL
;
A
#
# COMPACT_ATOMS: atom_id res chain seq x y z
N SER A 1 36.19 -7.67 8.54
CA SER A 1 35.41 -8.93 8.66
C SER A 1 34.61 -8.86 9.96
N GLY A 2 33.37 -8.37 9.91
CA GLY A 2 32.56 -8.16 11.11
C GLY A 2 31.43 -9.19 11.20
N ASN A 3 31.51 -10.08 12.18
CA ASN A 3 30.41 -10.97 12.60
C ASN A 3 29.34 -10.14 13.33
N GLY A 4 28.50 -9.43 12.59
CA GLY A 4 27.40 -8.63 13.15
C GLY A 4 26.10 -9.41 13.25
N PHE A 5 25.41 -9.32 14.39
CA PHE A 5 24.03 -9.79 14.53
C PHE A 5 23.08 -8.94 13.67
N THR A 6 21.96 -9.49 13.19
CA THR A 6 20.94 -8.73 12.45
C THR A 6 19.62 -8.77 13.20
N ILE A 7 19.07 -7.61 13.55
CA ILE A 7 17.78 -7.49 14.22
C ILE A 7 16.70 -7.31 13.14
N LYS A 8 15.66 -8.15 13.15
CA LYS A 8 14.51 -8.08 12.24
C LYS A 8 13.23 -7.87 13.05
N ALA A 9 12.36 -6.96 12.62
CA ALA A 9 11.05 -6.73 13.22
C ALA A 9 9.94 -7.28 12.30
N PRO A 10 9.30 -8.42 12.63
CA PRO A 10 8.17 -8.91 11.86
C PRO A 10 6.86 -8.27 12.35
N GLY A 11 6.12 -7.59 11.46
CA GLY A 11 4.70 -7.29 11.67
C GLY A 11 4.28 -5.84 11.98
N ALA A 12 5.19 -4.86 12.00
CA ALA A 12 4.81 -3.45 12.12
C ALA A 12 5.34 -2.62 10.93
N LYS A 13 4.52 -1.70 10.41
CA LYS A 13 4.96 -0.67 9.44
C LYS A 13 5.88 0.32 10.17
N LEU A 14 7.16 -0.01 10.26
CA LEU A 14 8.19 0.86 10.84
C LEU A 14 8.88 1.63 9.71
N TYR A 15 8.79 2.96 9.74
CA TYR A 15 9.45 3.84 8.76
C TYR A 15 10.96 3.99 9.01
N ARG A 16 11.36 3.85 10.26
CA ARG A 16 12.74 4.00 10.72
C ARG A 16 12.96 3.13 11.95
N PHE A 17 14.13 2.51 12.02
CA PHE A 17 14.58 1.78 13.20
C PHE A 17 15.93 2.35 13.64
N ASP A 18 15.97 2.92 14.83
CA ASP A 18 17.14 3.53 15.44
C ASP A 18 17.60 2.69 16.63
N LEU A 19 18.87 2.26 16.60
CA LEU A 19 19.55 1.67 17.74
C LEU A 19 20.47 2.74 18.35
N LEU A 20 20.03 3.30 19.47
CA LEU A 20 20.71 4.40 20.17
C LEU A 20 21.78 3.86 21.13
N TRP A 21 22.79 3.19 20.58
CA TRP A 21 23.87 2.56 21.36
C TRP A 21 24.73 3.53 22.17
N THR A 22 24.84 4.79 21.72
CA THR A 22 25.65 5.83 22.38
C THR A 22 24.81 7.01 22.88
N SER A 23 23.71 7.36 22.21
CA SER A 23 22.82 8.46 22.64
C SER A 23 21.63 8.05 23.50
N GLY A 24 21.38 6.74 23.65
CA GLY A 24 20.30 6.21 24.46
C GLY A 24 20.50 6.51 25.95
N LYS A 25 19.40 6.57 26.71
CA LYS A 25 19.41 6.85 28.15
C LYS A 25 20.30 5.90 28.96
N ASP A 26 20.49 4.67 28.49
CA ASP A 26 21.26 3.60 29.14
C ASP A 26 22.54 3.27 28.35
N SER A 27 23.08 4.21 27.57
CA SER A 27 24.25 3.98 26.70
C SER A 27 25.51 3.52 27.44
N ALA A 28 25.62 3.81 28.73
CA ALA A 28 26.70 3.33 29.59
C ALA A 28 26.67 1.81 29.84
N GLU A 29 25.51 1.16 29.67
CA GLU A 29 25.32 -0.29 29.80
C GLU A 29 25.17 -1.00 28.43
N SER A 30 25.49 -0.29 27.35
CA SER A 30 25.32 -0.77 25.98
C SER A 30 26.18 -1.99 25.68
N ILE A 31 25.55 -3.07 25.20
CA ILE A 31 26.24 -4.30 24.78
C ILE A 31 26.82 -4.23 23.36
N ALA A 32 26.72 -3.09 22.68
CA ALA A 32 27.01 -2.94 21.24
C ALA A 32 28.38 -3.51 20.83
N SER A 33 29.42 -3.25 21.62
CA SER A 33 30.78 -3.76 21.36
C SER A 33 30.89 -5.27 21.58
N THR A 34 30.14 -5.83 22.54
CA THR A 34 30.09 -7.26 22.84
C THR A 34 29.44 -8.06 21.70
N ILE A 35 28.44 -7.47 21.02
CA ILE A 35 27.78 -8.07 19.85
C ILE A 35 28.38 -7.59 18.51
N GLY A 36 29.60 -7.04 18.54
CA GLY A 36 30.42 -6.79 17.34
C GLY A 36 30.07 -5.54 16.53
N PHE A 37 29.30 -4.60 17.10
CA PHE A 37 29.01 -3.32 16.46
C PHE A 37 30.03 -2.25 16.87
N THR A 38 30.47 -1.44 15.90
CA THR A 38 31.35 -0.28 16.14
C THR A 38 30.56 0.85 16.82
N THR A 39 31.22 1.62 17.69
CA THR A 39 30.68 2.48 18.77
C THR A 39 29.88 3.72 18.33
N GLY A 40 28.91 3.57 17.43
CA GLY A 40 27.98 4.63 17.04
C GLY A 40 26.53 4.16 17.06
N ASP A 41 25.61 5.11 17.21
CA ASP A 41 24.20 4.85 16.95
C ASP A 41 24.00 4.36 15.52
N ILE A 42 23.12 3.38 15.34
CA ILE A 42 22.82 2.80 14.04
C ILE A 42 21.38 3.17 13.69
N SER A 43 21.24 4.01 12.67
CA SER A 43 19.96 4.33 12.06
C SER A 43 19.85 3.58 10.75
N THR A 44 18.86 2.70 10.62
CA THR A 44 18.53 2.08 9.34
C THR A 44 17.14 2.50 8.90
N THR A 45 17.07 3.05 7.69
CA THR A 45 15.83 3.16 6.95
C THR A 45 15.59 1.81 6.29
N LEU A 46 14.52 1.12 6.67
CA LEU A 46 14.15 -0.14 6.02
C LEU A 46 13.86 0.17 4.54
N PRO A 47 14.28 -0.70 3.59
CA PRO A 47 13.89 -0.54 2.20
C PRO A 47 12.37 -0.64 2.13
N THR A 48 11.70 0.49 1.99
CA THR A 48 10.32 0.51 1.50
C THR A 48 10.37 -0.10 0.12
N SER A 49 9.56 -1.14 -0.13
CA SER A 49 9.34 -1.62 -1.49
C SER A 49 9.04 -0.41 -2.35
N ASP A 50 9.90 -0.17 -3.33
CA ASP A 50 9.76 0.79 -4.41
C ASP A 50 8.71 1.88 -4.16
N ASN A 51 9.13 2.97 -3.50
CA ASN A 51 8.36 4.20 -3.51
C ASN A 51 8.45 4.75 -4.94
N SER A 52 7.67 4.17 -5.86
CA SER A 52 6.86 5.04 -6.72
C SER A 52 6.40 6.14 -5.79
N ARG A 53 6.82 7.39 -6.05
CA ARG A 53 6.38 8.55 -5.28
C ARG A 53 4.85 8.56 -5.33
N GLY A 54 4.22 7.87 -4.38
CA GLY A 54 2.78 7.82 -4.25
C GLY A 54 2.38 9.25 -3.97
N SER A 55 1.61 9.85 -4.87
CA SER A 55 1.05 11.18 -4.66
C SER A 55 0.16 11.09 -3.42
N TYR A 56 0.67 11.50 -2.27
CA TYR A 56 -0.11 11.62 -1.05
C TYR A 56 -1.13 12.75 -1.25
N ILE A 57 -2.39 12.50 -0.93
CA ILE A 57 -3.40 13.55 -0.90
C ILE A 57 -3.47 14.07 0.53
N THR A 58 -3.18 15.35 0.73
CA THR A 58 -3.22 15.99 2.05
C THR A 58 -4.49 16.82 2.15
N ILE A 59 -5.33 16.50 3.14
CA ILE A 59 -6.51 17.26 3.51
C ILE A 59 -6.21 18.05 4.78
N ASP A 60 -6.45 19.36 4.74
CA ASP A 60 -6.31 20.28 5.85
C ASP A 60 -7.44 21.33 5.83
N SER A 61 -7.39 22.28 6.77
CA SER A 61 -8.39 23.35 6.88
C SER A 61 -8.59 24.20 5.60
N SER A 62 -7.63 24.23 4.68
CA SER A 62 -7.69 24.97 3.42
C SER A 62 -8.34 24.20 2.28
N ASN A 63 -8.62 22.91 2.43
CA ASN A 63 -9.15 22.07 1.36
C ASN A 63 -10.00 20.90 1.88
N SER A 64 -10.80 21.11 2.93
CA SER A 64 -11.59 20.05 3.58
C SER A 64 -13.10 20.17 3.37
N LYS A 65 -13.56 21.09 2.51
CA LYS A 65 -14.98 21.41 2.35
C LYS A 65 -15.53 21.09 0.96
N ILE A 66 -16.74 20.53 0.94
CA ILE A 66 -17.56 20.39 -0.26
C ILE A 66 -18.91 21.04 0.03
N ASP A 67 -19.21 22.13 -0.68
CA ASP A 67 -20.54 22.75 -0.67
C ASP A 67 -21.34 22.23 -1.85
N PHE A 68 -22.57 21.80 -1.60
CA PHE A 68 -23.42 21.20 -2.63
C PHE A 68 -24.92 21.42 -2.38
N LYS A 69 -25.71 21.19 -3.44
CA LYS A 69 -27.16 21.09 -3.39
C LYS A 69 -27.62 19.83 -4.13
N GLU A 70 -28.60 19.18 -3.54
CA GLU A 70 -29.32 18.05 -4.08
C GLU A 70 -30.62 18.51 -4.73
N LEU A 71 -30.86 18.13 -5.99
CA LEU A 71 -32.17 18.21 -6.65
C LEU A 71 -32.77 16.81 -6.67
N ASN A 72 -33.89 16.61 -5.98
CA ASN A 72 -34.55 15.31 -5.97
C ASN A 72 -35.45 15.08 -7.20
N GLU A 73 -35.96 13.86 -7.34
CA GLU A 73 -36.88 13.47 -8.43
C GLU A 73 -38.16 14.32 -8.52
N LEU A 74 -38.58 14.96 -7.43
CA LEU A 74 -39.74 15.87 -7.41
C LEU A 74 -39.40 17.29 -7.91
N GLY A 75 -38.16 17.52 -8.35
CA GLY A 75 -37.67 18.83 -8.80
C GLY A 75 -37.47 19.84 -7.68
N LYS A 76 -37.37 19.37 -6.42
CA LYS A 76 -37.13 20.25 -5.26
C LYS A 76 -35.63 20.33 -4.98
N LEU A 77 -35.06 21.52 -5.16
CA LEU A 77 -33.69 21.80 -4.80
C LEU A 77 -33.57 22.03 -3.30
N SER A 78 -32.57 21.41 -2.68
CA SER A 78 -32.24 21.60 -1.27
C SER A 78 -31.60 22.98 -1.00
N LYS A 79 -31.55 23.35 0.28
CA LYS A 79 -30.64 24.40 0.74
C LYS A 79 -29.19 23.93 0.56
N GLU A 80 -28.25 24.87 0.58
CA GLU A 80 -26.82 24.53 0.58
C GLU A 80 -26.45 23.63 1.77
N LEU A 81 -25.68 22.60 1.47
CA LEU A 81 -25.13 21.63 2.40
C LEU A 81 -23.61 21.68 2.33
N THR A 82 -22.95 21.51 3.48
CA THR A 82 -21.49 21.51 3.58
C THR A 82 -21.02 20.20 4.18
N ALA A 83 -20.36 19.37 3.38
CA ALA A 83 -19.60 18.23 3.88
C ALA A 83 -18.21 18.67 4.34
N THR A 84 -17.77 18.16 5.49
CA THR A 84 -16.43 18.39 6.02
C THR A 84 -15.69 17.07 6.09
N ILE A 85 -14.62 16.97 5.32
CA ILE A 85 -13.77 15.78 5.25
C ILE A 85 -12.74 15.86 6.38
N ASN A 86 -12.41 14.71 6.96
CA ASN A 86 -11.41 14.66 8.04
C ASN A 86 -10.04 15.08 7.52
N GLU A 87 -9.37 15.94 8.27
CA GLU A 87 -8.01 16.36 7.95
C GLU A 87 -7.03 15.19 8.16
N GLY A 88 -6.05 15.08 7.28
CA GLY A 88 -5.09 13.97 7.32
C GLY A 88 -4.38 13.73 6.00
N ILE A 89 -3.55 12.69 6.00
CA ILE A 89 -2.83 12.24 4.82
C ILE A 89 -3.50 10.96 4.32
N TYR A 90 -4.01 11.01 3.10
CA TYR A 90 -4.63 9.88 2.42
C TYR A 90 -3.60 9.28 1.46
N THR A 91 -3.23 8.02 1.73
CA THR A 91 -2.26 7.27 0.92
C THR A 91 -2.90 6.49 -0.22
N ASP A 92 -4.21 6.25 -0.13
CA ASP A 92 -5.03 5.60 -1.15
C ASP A 92 -6.20 6.54 -1.52
N PRO A 93 -6.43 6.86 -2.80
CA PRO A 93 -7.62 7.57 -3.25
C PRO A 93 -8.92 6.91 -2.82
N ASP A 94 -8.95 5.59 -2.65
CA ASP A 94 -10.14 4.87 -2.20
C ASP A 94 -10.47 5.19 -0.73
N ASP A 95 -9.45 5.42 0.12
CA ASP A 95 -9.66 5.86 1.51
C ASP A 95 -10.26 7.28 1.57
N LEU A 96 -9.82 8.16 0.65
CA LEU A 96 -10.37 9.52 0.54
C LEU A 96 -11.80 9.48 -0.01
N ALA A 97 -12.09 8.59 -0.96
CA ALA A 97 -13.42 8.38 -1.50
C ALA A 97 -14.41 8.02 -0.39
N SER A 98 -14.11 7.03 0.45
CA SER A 98 -14.96 6.67 1.58
C SER A 98 -15.13 7.80 2.60
N GLY A 99 -14.08 8.59 2.84
CA GLY A 99 -14.17 9.78 3.70
C GLY A 99 -15.10 10.87 3.15
N ILE A 100 -15.18 11.01 1.82
CA ILE A 100 -16.09 11.94 1.15
C ILE A 100 -17.53 11.42 1.21
N GLU A 101 -17.74 10.14 0.93
CA GLU A 101 -19.05 9.47 1.04
C GLU A 101 -19.64 9.70 2.43
N GLU A 102 -18.93 9.30 3.48
CA GLU A 102 -19.39 9.45 4.88
C GLU A 102 -19.72 10.91 5.22
N ALA A 103 -18.88 11.87 4.78
CA ALA A 103 -19.08 13.28 5.06
C ALA A 103 -20.31 13.87 4.35
N MET A 104 -20.56 13.47 3.10
CA MET A 104 -21.71 13.95 2.31
C MET A 104 -23.02 13.31 2.76
N GLU A 105 -23.03 12.00 3.02
CA GLU A 105 -24.21 11.27 3.51
C GLU A 105 -24.69 11.80 4.85
N LYS A 106 -23.75 12.13 5.74
CA LYS A 106 -24.05 12.69 7.07
C LYS A 106 -24.84 13.99 7.01
N VAL A 107 -24.66 14.79 5.96
CA VAL A 107 -25.34 16.09 5.80
C VAL A 107 -26.47 16.06 4.77
N SER A 108 -26.61 14.97 4.01
CA SER A 108 -27.64 14.78 3.01
C SER A 108 -29.05 14.94 3.60
N LEU A 109 -29.89 15.76 2.97
CA LEU A 109 -31.29 15.93 3.39
C LEU A 109 -32.20 14.89 2.73
N ASN A 110 -31.82 14.41 1.55
CA ASN A 110 -32.56 13.39 0.82
C ASN A 110 -32.10 11.96 1.18
N LYS A 111 -31.15 11.81 2.13
CA LYS A 111 -30.60 10.52 2.59
C LYS A 111 -30.01 9.69 1.46
N ILE A 112 -29.23 10.37 0.63
CA ILE A 112 -28.55 9.76 -0.50
C ILE A 112 -27.44 8.84 0.00
N ASP A 113 -27.31 7.67 -0.60
CA ASP A 113 -26.15 6.78 -0.52
C ASP A 113 -25.20 7.21 -1.63
N TYR A 114 -24.10 7.87 -1.26
CA TYR A 114 -23.19 8.45 -2.25
C TYR A 114 -22.14 7.42 -2.62
N LYS A 115 -21.78 7.39 -3.90
CA LYS A 115 -20.67 6.59 -4.40
C LYS A 115 -19.61 7.49 -4.98
N VAL A 116 -18.39 7.38 -4.48
CA VAL A 116 -17.24 8.15 -4.92
C VAL A 116 -16.22 7.21 -5.55
N SER A 117 -15.77 7.54 -6.75
CA SER A 117 -14.75 6.75 -7.46
C SER A 117 -13.62 7.63 -7.98
N TYR A 118 -12.41 7.09 -8.01
CA TYR A 118 -11.23 7.80 -8.51
C TYR A 118 -10.75 7.24 -9.85
N ASN A 119 -10.66 8.12 -10.85
CA ASN A 119 -10.08 7.79 -12.15
C ASN A 119 -8.59 8.19 -12.17
N ARG A 120 -7.69 7.20 -12.17
CA ARG A 120 -6.23 7.39 -12.14
C ARG A 120 -5.64 8.01 -13.41
N ASP A 121 -6.33 7.90 -14.55
CA ASP A 121 -5.84 8.44 -15.83
C ASP A 121 -6.10 9.95 -15.94
N THR A 122 -7.22 10.39 -15.38
CA THR A 122 -7.66 11.80 -15.42
C THR A 122 -7.41 12.54 -14.11
N ASN A 123 -6.92 11.83 -13.08
CA ASN A 123 -6.79 12.33 -11.70
C ASN A 123 -8.05 13.02 -11.19
N ARG A 124 -9.21 12.42 -11.47
CA ARG A 124 -10.52 13.00 -11.17
C ARG A 124 -11.36 12.07 -10.32
N PHE A 125 -11.92 12.61 -9.25
CA PHE A 125 -12.97 11.95 -8.47
C PHE A 125 -14.32 12.18 -9.14
N THR A 126 -15.18 11.17 -9.08
CA THR A 126 -16.57 11.26 -9.54
C THR A 126 -17.47 10.90 -8.37
N ILE A 127 -18.47 11.74 -8.11
CA ILE A 127 -19.45 11.59 -7.03
C ILE A 127 -20.80 11.31 -7.67
N GLU A 128 -21.41 10.20 -7.29
CA GLU A 128 -22.67 9.72 -7.86
C GLU A 128 -23.68 9.37 -6.76
N ASP A 129 -24.95 9.39 -7.13
CA ASP A 129 -26.04 8.86 -6.30
C ASP A 129 -26.23 7.36 -6.59
N ASN A 130 -26.03 6.51 -5.58
CA ASN A 130 -26.23 5.06 -5.67
C ASN A 130 -27.69 4.63 -5.46
N THR A 131 -28.56 5.54 -5.02
CA THR A 131 -29.99 5.31 -4.73
C THR A 131 -30.94 5.70 -5.85
N THR A 132 -30.48 6.48 -6.84
CA THR A 132 -31.31 7.07 -7.92
C THR A 132 -32.40 8.04 -7.44
N ALA A 133 -32.25 8.62 -6.24
CA ALA A 133 -33.18 9.59 -5.66
C ALA A 133 -32.90 11.04 -6.05
N LEU A 134 -31.71 11.32 -6.61
CA LEU A 134 -31.32 12.60 -7.16
C LEU A 134 -31.51 12.64 -8.67
N LYS A 135 -32.12 13.74 -9.10
CA LYS A 135 -32.12 14.17 -10.48
C LYS A 135 -30.80 14.85 -10.83
N GLU A 136 -30.34 15.74 -9.95
CA GLU A 136 -29.09 16.47 -10.12
C GLU A 136 -28.35 16.64 -8.78
N LEU A 137 -27.02 16.61 -8.83
CA LEU A 137 -26.13 17.03 -7.76
C LEU A 137 -25.37 18.28 -8.22
N HIS A 138 -25.56 19.39 -7.52
CA HIS A 138 -24.92 20.67 -7.82
C HIS A 138 -23.75 20.87 -6.86
N LEU A 139 -22.52 20.77 -7.36
CA LEU A 139 -21.28 21.03 -6.63
C LEU A 139 -20.91 22.52 -6.76
N LEU A 140 -20.84 23.22 -5.64
CA LEU A 140 -20.75 24.68 -5.58
C LEU A 140 -19.31 25.15 -5.39
N TRP A 141 -18.40 24.77 -6.29
CA TRP A 141 -16.98 25.10 -6.17
C TRP A 141 -16.69 26.61 -6.19
N LYS A 142 -17.44 27.37 -6.98
CA LYS A 142 -17.28 28.82 -7.12
C LYS A 142 -18.22 29.58 -6.19
N THR A 143 -19.49 29.18 -6.15
CA THR A 143 -20.54 29.96 -5.48
C THR A 143 -20.84 29.53 -4.04
N GLY A 144 -20.29 28.40 -3.60
CA GLY A 144 -20.47 27.89 -2.23
C GLY A 144 -19.84 28.80 -1.18
N THR A 145 -20.37 28.72 0.04
CA THR A 145 -19.94 29.53 1.19
C THR A 145 -18.45 29.33 1.51
N ASN A 146 -17.88 28.16 1.21
CA ASN A 146 -16.51 27.75 1.48
C ASN A 146 -15.65 27.70 0.21
N ASN A 147 -15.94 28.52 -0.82
CA ASN A 147 -15.20 28.53 -2.08
C ASN A 147 -13.67 28.75 -1.95
N SER A 148 -13.21 29.39 -0.87
CA SER A 148 -11.78 29.60 -0.61
C SER A 148 -11.10 28.42 0.08
N THR A 149 -11.87 27.48 0.63
CA THR A 149 -11.37 26.30 1.35
C THR A 149 -11.93 24.99 0.79
N ASN A 150 -12.34 25.02 -0.48
CA ASN A 150 -13.03 23.91 -1.12
C ASN A 150 -12.06 22.80 -1.55
N MET A 151 -12.64 21.64 -1.89
CA MET A 151 -11.90 20.46 -2.36
C MET A 151 -11.77 20.34 -3.88
N ALA A 152 -12.22 21.32 -4.66
CA ALA A 152 -12.35 21.20 -6.12
C ALA A 152 -11.05 20.71 -6.78
N SER A 153 -9.92 21.37 -6.49
CA SER A 153 -8.62 21.02 -7.07
C SER A 153 -8.10 19.66 -6.61
N ILE A 154 -8.42 19.23 -5.38
CA ILE A 154 -8.07 17.90 -4.87
C ILE A 154 -8.87 16.82 -5.62
N LEU A 155 -10.12 17.11 -5.94
CA LEU A 155 -11.02 16.19 -6.63
C LEU A 155 -10.87 16.20 -8.16
N GLY A 156 -9.96 17.02 -8.70
CA GLY A 156 -9.73 17.13 -10.15
C GLY A 156 -10.75 18.03 -10.87
N TYR A 157 -11.41 18.94 -10.15
CA TYR A 157 -12.31 19.96 -10.70
C TYR A 157 -11.64 21.33 -10.77
N ASP A 158 -12.16 22.17 -11.67
CA ASP A 158 -11.88 23.60 -11.72
C ASP A 158 -12.64 24.30 -10.58
N ASN A 159 -11.95 25.13 -9.79
CA ASN A 159 -12.55 25.88 -8.69
C ASN A 159 -13.23 27.19 -9.13
N THR A 160 -13.11 27.56 -10.40
CA THR A 160 -13.69 28.79 -10.96
C THR A 160 -15.09 28.62 -11.51
N ASP A 161 -15.63 27.39 -11.47
CA ASP A 161 -16.93 27.03 -12.01
C ASP A 161 -17.65 25.99 -11.15
N ASP A 162 -18.95 26.18 -10.96
CA ASP A 162 -19.79 25.18 -10.29
C ASP A 162 -20.03 24.00 -11.24
N LYS A 163 -20.38 22.83 -10.69
CA LYS A 163 -20.62 21.63 -11.48
C LYS A 163 -21.99 21.04 -11.19
N GLU A 164 -22.80 20.97 -12.22
CA GLU A 164 -24.06 20.25 -12.21
C GLU A 164 -23.83 18.84 -12.76
N VAL A 165 -23.99 17.86 -11.88
CA VAL A 165 -23.97 16.45 -12.23
C VAL A 165 -25.43 16.03 -12.43
N THR A 166 -25.81 15.82 -13.68
CA THR A 166 -27.14 15.30 -14.03
C THR A 166 -27.12 13.78 -13.96
N PHE A 167 -28.02 13.19 -13.19
CA PHE A 167 -28.24 11.75 -13.19
C PHE A 167 -29.34 11.46 -14.21
N PRO A 168 -29.13 10.52 -15.15
CA PRO A 168 -30.13 10.27 -16.18
C PRO A 168 -31.45 9.77 -15.56
N ASN A 169 -32.51 10.57 -15.64
CA ASN A 169 -33.89 10.14 -15.34
C ASN A 169 -34.40 9.23 -16.45
N SER A 170 -34.08 7.95 -16.37
CA SER A 170 -34.93 6.89 -16.88
C SER A 170 -35.42 6.06 -15.70
N ASN A 171 -36.69 5.69 -15.68
CA ASN A 171 -37.27 4.77 -14.67
C ASN A 171 -36.67 3.34 -14.73
N GLU A 172 -35.52 3.18 -15.36
CA GLU A 172 -34.67 2.02 -15.27
C GLU A 172 -33.33 2.49 -14.72
N GLU A 173 -32.92 1.87 -13.61
CA GLU A 173 -31.64 2.06 -12.95
C GLU A 173 -30.54 2.31 -14.00
N ALA A 174 -29.88 3.46 -13.91
CA ALA A 174 -28.60 3.66 -14.57
C ALA A 174 -27.53 2.88 -13.80
N ASP A 175 -27.68 1.57 -13.75
CA ASP A 175 -26.69 0.64 -13.22
C ASP A 175 -25.59 0.50 -14.27
N TRP A 176 -24.44 1.12 -14.02
CA TRP A 176 -23.32 1.11 -14.95
C TRP A 176 -22.57 -0.23 -14.84
N GLY A 177 -23.02 -1.20 -15.64
CA GLY A 177 -22.35 -2.47 -15.86
C GLY A 177 -22.39 -2.88 -17.34
N LEU A 178 -21.37 -3.59 -17.83
CA LEU A 178 -21.30 -4.08 -19.22
C LEU A 178 -22.59 -4.82 -19.61
N PHE A 179 -23.07 -5.68 -18.72
CA PHE A 179 -24.26 -6.47 -18.94
C PHE A 179 -25.52 -5.61 -19.00
N ARG A 180 -25.62 -4.54 -18.20
CA ARG A 180 -26.74 -3.60 -18.28
C ARG A 180 -26.70 -2.78 -19.56
N THR A 181 -25.53 -2.32 -19.99
CA THR A 181 -25.40 -1.60 -21.28
C THR A 181 -25.83 -2.48 -22.44
N LEU A 182 -25.49 -3.78 -22.40
CA LEU A 182 -25.94 -4.77 -23.40
C LEU A 182 -27.46 -5.02 -23.34
N ILE A 183 -28.04 -5.07 -22.14
CA ILE A 183 -29.50 -5.18 -21.94
C ILE A 183 -30.22 -3.95 -22.49
N ASN A 184 -29.75 -2.74 -22.16
CA ASN A 184 -30.33 -1.50 -22.65
C ASN A 184 -30.20 -1.39 -24.18
N PHE A 185 -29.07 -1.83 -24.74
CA PHE A 185 -28.87 -1.88 -26.18
C PHE A 185 -29.89 -2.79 -26.87
N ARG A 186 -30.15 -3.99 -26.33
CA ARG A 186 -31.23 -4.88 -26.80
C ARG A 186 -32.58 -4.18 -26.74
N ASP A 187 -32.91 -3.55 -25.61
CA ASP A 187 -34.24 -2.95 -25.42
C ASP A 187 -34.48 -1.74 -26.32
N TYR A 188 -33.43 -0.95 -26.60
CA TYR A 188 -33.51 0.14 -27.57
C TYR A 188 -33.60 -0.36 -29.02
N LEU A 189 -32.99 -1.50 -29.35
CA LEU A 189 -33.18 -2.15 -30.65
C LEU A 189 -34.61 -2.66 -30.83
N GLU A 190 -35.20 -3.29 -29.80
CA GLU A 190 -36.58 -3.78 -29.84
C GLU A 190 -37.60 -2.64 -30.01
N LYS A 191 -37.33 -1.49 -29.38
CA LYS A 191 -38.18 -0.28 -29.46
C LYS A 191 -37.88 0.59 -30.69
N ASN A 192 -36.87 0.24 -31.49
CA ASN A 192 -36.37 1.02 -32.62
C ASN A 192 -36.00 2.48 -32.23
N ASP A 193 -35.48 2.67 -31.01
CA ASP A 193 -35.05 3.97 -30.48
C ASP A 193 -33.62 4.27 -30.94
N VAL A 194 -33.50 4.98 -32.05
CA VAL A 194 -32.21 5.37 -32.66
C VAL A 194 -31.35 6.21 -31.70
N ASN A 195 -31.96 7.01 -30.83
CA ASN A 195 -31.21 7.85 -29.87
C ASN A 195 -30.67 7.00 -28.71
N GLY A 196 -31.50 6.10 -28.17
CA GLY A 196 -31.09 5.13 -27.15
C GLY A 196 -29.94 4.23 -27.62
N ILE A 197 -30.04 3.71 -28.85
CA ILE A 197 -29.01 2.90 -29.51
C ILE A 197 -27.65 3.63 -29.53
N ASN A 198 -27.62 4.87 -30.02
CA ASN A 198 -26.37 5.65 -30.10
C ASN A 198 -25.76 5.89 -28.71
N ARG A 199 -26.57 6.20 -27.70
CA ARG A 199 -26.09 6.37 -26.32
C ARG A 199 -25.49 5.09 -25.76
N THR A 200 -26.11 3.94 -25.99
CA THR A 200 -25.58 2.65 -25.53
C THR A 200 -24.29 2.25 -26.21
N LEU A 201 -24.10 2.60 -27.50
CA LEU A 201 -22.83 2.38 -28.19
C LEU A 201 -21.68 3.18 -27.54
N THR A 202 -21.90 4.46 -27.24
CA THR A 202 -20.89 5.28 -26.52
C THR A 202 -20.56 4.72 -25.14
N ARG A 203 -21.57 4.18 -24.43
CA ARG A 203 -21.36 3.53 -23.12
C ARG A 203 -20.58 2.21 -23.26
N LEU A 204 -20.84 1.42 -24.30
CA LEU A 204 -20.07 0.20 -24.59
C LEU A 204 -18.61 0.51 -24.90
N ASP A 205 -18.33 1.54 -25.70
CA ASP A 205 -16.96 1.97 -26.01
C ASP A 205 -16.20 2.37 -24.74
N THR A 206 -16.88 3.10 -23.85
CA THR A 206 -16.31 3.52 -22.56
C THR A 206 -16.00 2.30 -21.68
N GLN A 207 -16.93 1.35 -21.57
CA GLN A 207 -16.73 0.11 -20.81
C GLN A 207 -15.64 -0.78 -21.41
N TYR A 208 -15.53 -0.82 -22.73
CA TYR A 208 -14.46 -1.52 -23.43
C TYR A 208 -13.08 -0.93 -23.11
N ALA A 209 -12.96 0.40 -23.11
CA ALA A 209 -11.74 1.09 -22.71
C ALA A 209 -11.34 0.76 -21.25
N HIS A 210 -12.31 0.74 -20.32
CA HIS A 210 -12.07 0.34 -18.94
C HIS A 210 -11.59 -1.11 -18.77
N LEU A 211 -12.15 -2.05 -19.56
CA LEU A 211 -11.71 -3.45 -19.55
C LEU A 211 -10.26 -3.58 -20.05
N ILE A 212 -9.90 -2.87 -21.12
CA ILE A 212 -8.50 -2.84 -21.61
C ILE A 212 -7.57 -2.30 -20.53
N GLY A 213 -7.95 -1.19 -19.87
CA GLY A 213 -7.17 -0.63 -18.76
C GLY A 213 -6.96 -1.64 -17.63
N SER A 214 -8.02 -2.36 -17.24
CA SER A 214 -7.94 -3.41 -16.21
C SER A 214 -7.02 -4.57 -16.60
N ILE A 215 -7.09 -5.03 -17.85
CA ILE A 215 -6.19 -6.07 -18.38
C ILE A 215 -4.73 -5.58 -18.35
N SER A 216 -4.49 -4.31 -18.66
CA SER A 216 -3.16 -3.71 -18.61
C SER A 216 -2.59 -3.68 -17.19
N ASP A 217 -3.39 -3.28 -16.18
CA ASP A 217 -2.97 -3.31 -14.77
C ASP A 217 -2.64 -4.74 -14.32
N ILE A 218 -3.47 -5.73 -14.69
CA ILE A 218 -3.17 -7.15 -14.41
C ILE A 218 -1.83 -7.55 -15.04
N GLY A 219 -1.57 -7.18 -16.30
CA GLY A 219 -0.30 -7.47 -16.96
C GLY A 219 0.91 -6.84 -16.27
N GLN A 220 0.76 -5.61 -15.75
CA GLN A 220 1.80 -4.96 -14.95
C GLN A 220 2.01 -5.68 -13.60
N ARG A 221 0.94 -6.12 -12.95
CA ARG A 221 1.00 -6.89 -11.68
C ARG A 221 1.69 -8.24 -11.88
N GLU A 222 1.37 -8.95 -12.96
CA GLU A 222 2.04 -10.20 -13.35
C GLU A 222 3.54 -9.96 -13.58
N THR A 223 3.90 -8.94 -14.36
CA THR A 223 5.29 -8.56 -14.59
C THR A 223 6.04 -8.30 -13.28
N ARG A 224 5.40 -7.56 -12.35
CA ARG A 224 5.96 -7.29 -11.02
C ARG A 224 6.08 -8.57 -10.19
N MET A 225 5.14 -9.50 -10.29
CA MET A 225 5.19 -10.78 -9.58
C MET A 225 6.33 -11.65 -10.09
N ASP A 226 6.56 -11.69 -11.41
CA ASP A 226 7.70 -12.37 -12.02
C ASP A 226 9.04 -11.82 -11.53
N VAL A 227 9.18 -10.49 -11.47
CA VAL A 227 10.38 -9.84 -10.92
C VAL A 227 10.57 -10.21 -9.45
N LYS A 228 9.51 -10.18 -8.64
CA LYS A 228 9.58 -10.59 -7.23
C LYS A 228 9.97 -12.06 -7.07
N ASN A 229 9.45 -12.95 -7.91
CA ASN A 229 9.80 -14.37 -7.90
C ASN A 229 11.29 -14.58 -8.20
N LYS A 230 11.86 -13.86 -9.18
CA LYS A 230 13.30 -13.88 -9.47
C LYS A 230 14.13 -13.42 -8.27
N ILE A 231 13.75 -12.29 -7.66
CA ILE A 231 14.43 -11.78 -6.46
C ILE A 231 14.39 -12.78 -5.31
N ILE A 232 13.24 -13.46 -5.08
CA ILE A 232 13.12 -14.48 -4.04
C ILE A 232 14.02 -15.68 -4.33
N GLN A 233 14.10 -16.12 -5.58
CA GLN A 233 15.02 -17.19 -5.99
C GLN A 233 16.48 -16.80 -5.74
N ASP A 234 16.88 -15.61 -6.16
CA ASP A 234 18.24 -15.09 -5.94
C ASP A 234 18.58 -14.96 -4.45
N LEU A 235 17.64 -14.46 -3.65
CA LEU A 235 17.77 -14.39 -2.20
C LEU A 235 17.96 -15.78 -1.60
N ASN A 236 17.17 -16.77 -2.03
CA ASN A 236 17.27 -18.14 -1.50
C ASN A 236 18.62 -18.79 -1.84
N ILE A 237 19.13 -18.59 -3.05
CA ILE A 237 20.48 -19.01 -3.45
C ILE A 237 21.52 -18.34 -2.55
N SER A 238 21.47 -17.02 -2.42
CA SER A 238 22.42 -16.26 -1.58
C SER A 238 22.36 -16.68 -0.11
N TYR A 239 21.17 -16.93 0.44
CA TYR A 239 21.00 -17.45 1.80
C TYR A 239 21.60 -18.85 1.96
N THR A 240 21.40 -19.72 0.97
CA THR A 240 21.94 -21.09 0.99
C THR A 240 23.46 -21.08 0.92
N GLU A 241 24.05 -20.27 0.05
CA GLU A 241 25.51 -20.09 -0.05
C GLU A 241 26.10 -19.52 1.24
N ARG A 242 25.48 -18.47 1.80
CA ARG A 242 25.93 -17.89 3.07
C ARG A 242 25.85 -18.89 4.22
N ARG A 243 24.79 -19.71 4.27
CA ARG A 243 24.66 -20.77 5.29
C ARG A 243 25.74 -21.84 5.12
N SER A 244 25.96 -22.33 3.89
CA SER A 244 27.02 -23.31 3.60
C SER A 244 28.38 -22.76 4.04
N ASN A 245 28.74 -21.53 3.63
CA ASN A 245 30.02 -20.93 3.99
C ASN A 245 30.23 -20.81 5.52
N VAL A 246 29.17 -20.51 6.28
CA VAL A 246 29.24 -20.43 7.75
C VAL A 246 29.35 -21.82 8.38
N GLU A 247 28.58 -22.79 7.90
CA GLU A 247 28.62 -24.18 8.38
C GLU A 247 29.97 -24.85 8.05
N ASP A 248 30.45 -24.70 6.81
CA ASP A 248 31.74 -25.23 6.33
C ASP A 248 32.92 -24.66 7.12
N ALA A 249 32.92 -23.34 7.41
CA ALA A 249 33.95 -22.71 8.24
C ALA A 249 33.99 -23.32 9.66
N ASN A 250 32.83 -23.56 10.26
CA ASN A 250 32.74 -24.15 11.60
C ASN A 250 33.19 -25.63 11.62
N ILE A 251 32.90 -26.39 10.56
CA ILE A 251 33.39 -27.77 10.43
C ILE A 251 34.93 -27.80 10.37
N VAL A 252 35.56 -26.88 9.62
CA VAL A 252 37.02 -26.78 9.54
C VAL A 252 37.63 -26.51 10.92
N ASP A 253 37.07 -25.56 11.67
CA ASP A 253 37.53 -25.22 13.03
C ASP A 253 37.33 -26.39 14.01
N ALA A 254 36.18 -27.08 13.94
CA ALA A 254 35.89 -28.24 14.78
C ALA A 254 36.84 -29.42 14.50
N ILE A 255 37.18 -29.67 13.23
CA ILE A 255 38.17 -30.69 12.84
C ILE A 255 39.56 -30.31 13.36
N ALA A 256 39.94 -29.04 13.27
CA ALA A 256 41.23 -28.57 13.77
C ALA A 256 41.36 -28.73 15.29
N ASP A 257 40.34 -28.36 16.07
CA ASP A 257 40.32 -28.54 17.53
C ASP A 257 40.37 -30.03 17.90
N PHE A 258 39.56 -30.87 17.21
CA PHE A 258 39.58 -32.31 17.41
C PHE A 258 40.97 -32.92 17.17
N LYS A 259 41.64 -32.56 16.06
CA LYS A 259 42.97 -33.10 15.74
C LYS A 259 44.04 -32.65 16.73
N THR A 260 43.93 -31.42 17.23
CA THR A 260 44.81 -30.89 18.28
C THR A 260 44.65 -31.69 19.58
N ARG A 261 43.41 -31.95 20.01
CA ARG A 261 43.11 -32.77 21.18
C ARG A 261 43.56 -34.21 21.02
N GLU A 262 43.35 -34.81 19.86
CA GLU A 262 43.80 -36.17 19.54
C GLU A 262 45.34 -36.27 19.66
N THR A 263 46.06 -35.29 19.09
CA THR A 263 47.52 -35.25 19.13
C THR A 263 48.04 -35.09 20.57
N ALA A 264 47.42 -34.19 21.35
CA ALA A 264 47.76 -34.01 22.76
C ALA A 264 47.51 -35.29 23.59
N TYR A 265 46.39 -35.97 23.33
CA TYR A 265 46.06 -37.23 23.98
C TYR A 265 47.06 -38.34 23.64
N GLN A 266 47.44 -38.49 22.38
CA GLN A 266 48.46 -39.44 21.95
C GLN A 266 49.83 -39.14 22.60
N ALA A 267 50.22 -37.86 22.70
CA ALA A 267 51.45 -37.46 23.37
C ALA A 267 51.42 -37.76 24.89
N ALA A 268 50.29 -37.50 25.55
CA ALA A 268 50.09 -37.83 26.95
C ALA A 268 50.14 -39.36 27.20
N LEU A 269 49.55 -40.16 26.32
CA LEU A 269 49.59 -41.63 26.39
C LEU A 269 51.01 -42.16 26.19
N ALA A 270 51.76 -41.64 25.20
CA ALA A 270 53.15 -42.00 24.97
C ALA A 270 54.04 -41.65 26.17
N THR A 271 53.83 -40.47 26.76
CA THR A 271 54.54 -40.03 27.97
C THR A 271 54.21 -40.93 29.15
N SER A 272 52.93 -41.24 29.38
CA SER A 272 52.49 -42.14 30.45
C SER A 272 53.08 -43.55 30.28
N SER A 273 53.09 -44.08 29.05
CA SER A 273 53.71 -45.37 28.73
C SER A 273 55.22 -45.37 28.99
N LYS A 274 55.90 -44.25 28.72
CA LYS A 274 57.33 -44.09 28.99
C LYS A 274 57.63 -44.00 30.49
N ILE A 275 56.80 -43.28 31.26
CA ILE A 275 56.90 -43.23 32.73
C ILE A 275 56.70 -44.63 33.33
N VAL A 276 55.65 -45.34 32.91
CA VAL A 276 55.37 -46.71 33.38
C VAL A 276 56.55 -47.64 33.06
N LYS A 277 57.09 -47.60 31.84
CA LYS A 277 58.27 -48.40 31.46
C LYS A 277 59.51 -48.06 32.29
N MET A 278 59.76 -46.77 32.57
CA MET A 278 60.91 -46.35 33.37
C MET A 278 60.77 -46.79 34.84
N SER A 279 59.57 -46.66 35.43
CA SER A 279 59.30 -47.10 36.79
C SER A 279 59.47 -48.62 36.99
N LEU A 280 59.23 -49.41 35.94
CA LEU A 280 59.40 -50.86 35.98
C LEU A 280 60.88 -51.27 35.86
N VAL A 281 61.69 -50.49 35.14
CA VAL A 281 63.15 -50.72 34.99
C VAL A 281 63.92 -50.27 36.24
N ASP A 282 63.50 -49.19 36.91
CA ASP A 282 64.10 -48.75 38.18
C ASP A 282 63.72 -49.65 39.38
N TYR A 283 62.71 -50.52 39.24
CA TYR A 283 62.30 -51.47 40.28
C TYR A 283 63.08 -52.81 40.23
N LEU A 284 63.81 -53.08 39.15
CA LEU A 284 64.67 -54.26 38.96
C LEU A 284 66.13 -53.95 39.27
#